data_AF-A0A0D0KM44-F1
#
_entry.id   AF-A0A0D0KM44-F1
#
_cell.length_a   1.000
_cell.length_b   1.000
_cell.length_c   1.000
_cell.angle_alpha   90.00
_cell.angle_beta   90.00
_cell.angle_gamma   90.00
#
_symmetry.space_group_name_H-M   'P 1'
#
loop_
_entity.id
_entity.type
_entity.pdbx_description
1 polymer ?
#
loop_
_entity_poly.entity_id
_entity_poly.type
_entity_poly.pdbx_seq_one_letter_code
_entity_poly.pdbx_strand_id
1 'polypeptide(L)'
;MAETSAIEWCDATVNFWWGCTKVSPGCDHCYAETWNKFRGTGEWGLNAPRRKINGAVALLKKLNRKSATTFFSEHERPIRVFMQSMSDTFDNEVDDAWRAELFAEAADARWVNIILLTKRGVNVAKMVPASWLDNWPKHIGLMFSVTSQREADRDTPRLIDLKQRLGLPWIGLSLEPLLERTRLKAEWLDHIDWVIVGGESGPDARPMHPEWLDDIKNACTLRSYPRKPVPLLFKQWGEWVPQDMFRKMDHARNSKSYRTVDLRRDGNAFSITNLGTVTMVRVGKKAAGREMYGTEYLQFPKALS
;
A
#
# COMPACT_ATOMS: atom_id res chain seq x y z
N MET A 1 -15.59 -3.49 -1.90
CA MET A 1 -15.06 -3.61 -3.28
C MET A 1 -15.74 -2.56 -4.15
N ALA A 2 -15.08 -2.08 -5.20
CA ALA A 2 -15.56 -0.97 -6.01
C ALA A 2 -15.03 -1.06 -7.44
N GLU A 3 -15.91 -0.78 -8.41
CA GLU A 3 -15.58 -0.74 -9.83
C GLU A 3 -14.78 0.52 -10.22
N THR A 4 -14.96 1.59 -9.43
CA THR A 4 -14.11 2.78 -9.40
C THR A 4 -13.63 2.98 -7.95
N SER A 5 -12.32 2.87 -7.73
CA SER A 5 -11.69 2.95 -6.41
C SER A 5 -11.39 4.39 -6.01
N ALA A 6 -11.47 4.67 -4.71
CA ALA A 6 -10.93 5.90 -4.12
C ALA A 6 -9.47 5.73 -3.63
N ILE A 7 -8.88 4.55 -3.81
CA ILE A 7 -7.47 4.29 -3.50
C ILE A 7 -6.63 4.74 -4.68
N GLU A 8 -5.74 5.69 -4.43
CA GLU A 8 -5.00 6.50 -5.41
C GLU A 8 -4.16 5.70 -6.41
N TRP A 9 -3.76 4.50 -6.03
CA TRP A 9 -2.80 3.68 -6.75
C TRP A 9 -3.46 2.51 -7.50
N CYS A 10 -4.79 2.45 -7.55
CA CYS A 10 -5.55 1.48 -8.34
C CYS A 10 -6.83 2.09 -8.91
N ASP A 11 -7.34 1.56 -10.01
CA ASP A 11 -8.59 2.03 -10.62
C ASP A 11 -9.80 1.31 -10.01
N ALA A 12 -9.63 0.05 -9.57
CA ALA A 12 -10.69 -0.79 -9.01
C ALA A 12 -10.19 -1.68 -7.85
N THR A 13 -11.12 -2.11 -7.00
CA THR A 13 -10.84 -3.10 -5.95
C THR A 13 -11.76 -4.31 -6.08
N VAL A 14 -11.19 -5.50 -5.95
CA VAL A 14 -11.94 -6.78 -5.95
C VAL A 14 -11.58 -7.54 -4.67
N ASN A 15 -12.59 -8.07 -3.99
CA ASN A 15 -12.41 -8.80 -2.73
C ASN A 15 -13.20 -10.09 -2.81
N PHE A 16 -12.56 -11.25 -2.66
CA PHE A 16 -13.25 -12.56 -2.64
C PHE A 16 -13.76 -12.92 -1.24
N TRP A 17 -13.20 -12.29 -0.20
CA TRP A 17 -13.70 -12.39 1.16
C TRP A 17 -13.42 -11.10 1.93
N TRP A 18 -14.11 -10.96 3.05
CA TRP A 18 -13.86 -9.92 4.04
C TRP A 18 -13.49 -10.57 5.37
N GLY A 19 -12.43 -10.04 5.98
CA GLY A 19 -11.91 -10.47 7.27
C GLY A 19 -10.42 -10.72 7.18
N CYS A 20 -9.70 -10.54 8.29
CA CYS A 20 -8.26 -10.74 8.35
C CYS A 20 -7.78 -10.92 9.80
N THR A 21 -6.61 -11.51 9.98
CA THR A 21 -5.91 -11.59 11.28
C THR A 21 -4.89 -10.45 11.39
N LYS A 22 -4.78 -9.83 12.57
CA LYS A 22 -3.72 -8.84 12.84
C LYS A 22 -2.38 -9.54 12.98
N VAL A 23 -1.34 -9.02 12.31
CA VAL A 23 0.00 -9.64 12.32
C VAL A 23 1.14 -8.64 12.61
N SER A 24 0.86 -7.34 12.66
CA SER A 24 1.86 -6.32 12.98
C SER A 24 1.22 -5.05 13.57
N PRO A 25 2.01 -4.14 14.16
CA PRO A 25 1.50 -2.86 14.68
C PRO A 25 0.81 -1.98 13.63
N GLY A 26 1.12 -2.18 12.35
CA GLY A 26 0.39 -1.57 11.23
C GLY A 26 -1.08 -1.96 11.14
N CYS A 27 -1.50 -3.03 11.83
CA CYS A 27 -2.88 -3.51 11.86
C CYS A 27 -3.72 -2.89 12.99
N ASP A 28 -3.12 -2.16 13.93
CA ASP A 28 -3.81 -1.68 15.14
C ASP A 28 -5.02 -0.80 14.82
N HIS A 29 -4.89 0.08 13.81
CA HIS A 29 -5.92 1.01 13.35
C HIS A 29 -6.38 0.70 11.91
N CYS A 30 -6.46 -0.58 11.57
CA CYS A 30 -6.81 -1.01 10.21
C CYS A 30 -8.19 -0.48 9.78
N TYR A 31 -8.25 0.25 8.66
CA TYR A 31 -9.54 0.77 8.16
C TYR A 31 -10.54 -0.35 7.85
N ALA A 32 -10.07 -1.49 7.32
CA ALA A 32 -10.96 -2.59 6.95
C ALA A 32 -11.57 -3.28 8.18
N GLU A 33 -10.86 -3.30 9.31
CA GLU A 33 -11.39 -3.72 10.61
C GLU A 33 -12.43 -2.72 11.12
N THR A 34 -12.14 -1.43 11.06
CA THR A 34 -13.09 -0.38 11.48
C THR A 34 -14.39 -0.47 10.70
N TRP A 35 -14.31 -0.68 9.39
CA TRP A 35 -15.49 -0.95 8.56
C TRP A 35 -16.19 -2.26 8.94
N ASN A 36 -15.42 -3.28 9.34
CA ASN A 36 -15.98 -4.56 9.78
C ASN A 36 -16.75 -4.41 11.11
N LYS A 37 -16.25 -3.61 12.05
CA LYS A 37 -16.99 -3.28 13.29
C LYS A 37 -18.33 -2.60 13.00
N PHE A 38 -18.43 -1.85 11.89
CA PHE A 38 -19.64 -1.13 11.51
C PHE A 38 -20.62 -1.93 10.63
N ARG A 39 -20.13 -2.79 9.73
CA ARG A 39 -20.94 -3.49 8.71
C ARG A 39 -20.68 -5.01 8.61
N GLY A 40 -19.74 -5.50 9.40
CA GLY A 40 -19.37 -6.91 9.49
C GLY A 40 -20.20 -7.64 10.54
N THR A 41 -19.90 -8.92 10.70
CA THR A 41 -20.48 -9.83 11.66
C THR A 41 -19.40 -10.54 12.49
N GLY A 42 -18.24 -9.90 12.69
CA GLY A 42 -17.15 -10.40 13.53
C GLY A 42 -16.05 -11.14 12.77
N GLU A 43 -15.70 -10.71 11.56
CA GLU A 43 -14.76 -11.40 10.68
C GLU A 43 -13.28 -11.06 10.92
N TRP A 44 -12.94 -10.49 12.07
CA TRP A 44 -11.59 -9.97 12.34
C TRP A 44 -10.93 -10.65 13.53
N GLY A 45 -9.68 -11.09 13.34
CA GLY A 45 -8.88 -11.74 14.37
C GLY A 45 -8.57 -13.21 14.09
N LEU A 46 -7.77 -13.79 14.98
CA LEU A 46 -7.41 -15.21 15.00
C LEU A 46 -8.66 -16.05 15.31
N ASN A 47 -8.86 -17.15 14.57
CA ASN A 47 -10.04 -18.02 14.65
C ASN A 47 -11.39 -17.34 14.34
N ALA A 48 -11.39 -16.08 13.90
CA ALA A 48 -12.62 -15.42 13.48
C ALA A 48 -13.02 -15.91 12.08
N PRO A 49 -14.31 -16.12 11.79
CA PRO A 49 -14.74 -16.56 10.47
C PRO A 49 -14.38 -15.50 9.41
N ARG A 50 -14.23 -15.92 8.16
CA ARG A 50 -14.16 -15.01 7.01
C ARG A 50 -15.50 -15.02 6.28
N ARG A 51 -15.90 -13.87 5.72
CA ARG A 51 -17.14 -13.75 4.96
C ARG A 51 -16.86 -13.77 3.46
N LYS A 52 -17.34 -14.79 2.74
CA LYS A 52 -17.24 -14.85 1.28
C LYS A 52 -17.97 -13.67 0.62
N ILE A 53 -17.38 -13.13 -0.44
CA ILE A 53 -18.00 -12.09 -1.27
C ILE A 53 -18.37 -12.70 -2.63
N ASN A 54 -19.64 -13.04 -2.81
CA ASN A 54 -20.13 -13.75 -4.00
C ASN A 54 -20.01 -12.94 -5.30
N GLY A 55 -19.96 -11.61 -5.23
CA GLY A 55 -19.88 -10.74 -6.41
C GLY A 55 -18.48 -10.60 -7.02
N ALA A 56 -17.44 -11.16 -6.39
CA ALA A 56 -16.04 -10.92 -6.77
C ALA A 56 -15.73 -11.37 -8.20
N VAL A 57 -16.12 -12.60 -8.55
CA VAL A 57 -15.93 -13.21 -9.87
C VAL A 57 -16.60 -12.39 -10.96
N ALA A 58 -17.87 -12.02 -10.76
CA ALA A 58 -18.64 -11.25 -11.73
C ALA A 58 -18.02 -9.86 -11.96
N LEU A 59 -17.58 -9.19 -10.90
CA LEU A 59 -16.90 -7.90 -10.99
C LEU A 59 -15.57 -8.01 -11.73
N LEU A 60 -14.72 -8.98 -11.38
CA LEU A 60 -13.42 -9.16 -12.04
C LEU A 60 -13.59 -9.45 -13.54
N LYS A 61 -14.53 -10.31 -13.92
CA LYS A 61 -14.86 -10.59 -15.33
C LYS A 61 -15.37 -9.34 -16.06
N LYS A 62 -16.18 -8.51 -15.40
CA LYS A 62 -16.64 -7.23 -15.96
C LYS A 62 -15.48 -6.26 -16.16
N LEU A 63 -14.60 -6.09 -15.17
CA LEU A 63 -13.41 -5.27 -15.27
C LEU A 63 -12.47 -5.74 -16.38
N ASN A 64 -12.26 -7.05 -16.50
CA ASN A 64 -11.44 -7.64 -17.56
C ASN A 64 -11.94 -7.28 -18.97
N ARG A 65 -13.26 -7.39 -19.22
CA ARG A 65 -13.86 -6.99 -20.50
C ARG A 65 -13.81 -5.48 -20.76
N LYS A 66 -14.12 -4.66 -19.73
CA LYS A 66 -14.05 -3.19 -19.82
C LYS A 66 -12.62 -2.73 -20.10
N SER A 67 -11.66 -3.35 -19.44
CA SER A 67 -10.25 -3.05 -19.57
C SER A 67 -9.76 -3.32 -20.99
N ALA A 68 -10.13 -4.45 -21.58
CA ALA A 68 -9.79 -4.81 -22.96
C ALA A 68 -10.44 -3.93 -24.05
N THR A 69 -11.35 -3.03 -23.68
CA THR A 69 -12.16 -2.24 -24.63
C THR A 69 -12.12 -0.76 -24.28
N THR A 70 -13.17 -0.23 -23.66
CA THR A 70 -13.37 1.22 -23.51
C THR A 70 -12.25 1.86 -22.68
N PHE A 71 -11.81 1.21 -21.60
CA PHE A 71 -10.80 1.79 -20.72
C PHE A 71 -9.43 1.88 -21.40
N PHE A 72 -9.01 0.85 -22.14
CA PHE A 72 -7.73 0.90 -22.85
C PHE A 72 -7.73 1.99 -23.93
N SER A 73 -8.84 2.17 -24.66
CA SER A 73 -8.96 3.25 -25.65
C SER A 73 -8.89 4.65 -25.02
N GLU A 74 -9.32 4.82 -23.76
CA GLU A 74 -9.34 6.11 -23.06
C GLU A 74 -8.01 6.41 -22.34
N HIS A 75 -7.31 5.38 -21.87
CA HIS A 75 -6.17 5.52 -20.96
C HIS A 75 -4.85 4.94 -21.49
N GLU A 76 -4.87 4.23 -22.62
CA GLU A 76 -3.73 3.55 -23.24
C GLU A 76 -3.01 2.53 -22.34
N ARG A 77 -3.73 2.03 -21.32
CA ARG A 77 -3.24 1.02 -20.37
C ARG A 77 -4.38 0.16 -19.81
N PRO A 78 -4.10 -1.03 -19.27
CA PRO A 78 -5.08 -1.82 -18.53
C PRO A 78 -5.55 -1.15 -17.23
N ILE A 79 -6.75 -1.51 -16.78
CA ILE A 79 -7.27 -1.23 -15.43
C ILE A 79 -6.33 -1.87 -14.40
N ARG A 80 -5.94 -1.10 -13.39
CA ARG A 80 -5.18 -1.56 -12.22
C ARG A 80 -6.17 -2.02 -11.14
N VAL A 81 -6.12 -3.31 -10.79
CA VAL A 81 -7.03 -3.93 -9.82
C VAL A 81 -6.26 -4.27 -8.56
N PHE A 82 -6.60 -3.62 -7.45
CA PHE A 82 -6.12 -4.01 -6.13
C PHE A 82 -6.99 -5.16 -5.58
N MET A 83 -6.37 -6.32 -5.40
CA MET A 83 -7.04 -7.50 -4.85
C MET A 83 -6.98 -7.51 -3.33
N GLN A 84 -8.11 -7.84 -2.69
CA GLN A 84 -8.25 -7.95 -1.23
C GLN A 84 -7.98 -6.66 -0.45
N SER A 85 -8.58 -5.55 -0.89
CA SER A 85 -8.58 -4.30 -0.12
C SER A 85 -9.29 -4.34 1.25
N MET A 86 -10.00 -5.42 1.59
CA MET A 86 -10.75 -5.60 2.84
C MET A 86 -10.31 -6.86 3.61
N SER A 87 -9.22 -7.49 3.16
CA SER A 87 -8.66 -8.72 3.72
C SER A 87 -7.18 -8.83 3.32
N ASP A 88 -6.60 -10.04 3.34
CA ASP A 88 -5.25 -10.31 2.85
C ASP A 88 -5.28 -11.65 2.11
N THR A 89 -4.81 -11.69 0.86
CA THR A 89 -4.83 -12.91 0.01
C THR A 89 -4.18 -14.11 0.69
N PHE A 90 -3.17 -13.87 1.54
CA PHE A 90 -2.38 -14.91 2.18
C PHE A 90 -2.74 -15.11 3.66
N ASP A 91 -3.96 -14.71 4.05
CA ASP A 91 -4.50 -14.97 5.37
C ASP A 91 -4.68 -16.47 5.64
N ASN A 92 -4.38 -16.90 6.88
CA ASN A 92 -4.42 -18.32 7.25
C ASN A 92 -5.84 -18.81 7.55
N GLU A 93 -6.75 -17.91 7.92
CA GLU A 93 -8.11 -18.26 8.36
C GLU A 93 -9.12 -18.35 7.22
N VAL A 94 -8.72 -18.00 5.97
CA VAL A 94 -9.62 -18.11 4.83
C VAL A 94 -9.67 -19.55 4.32
N ASP A 95 -10.86 -19.99 3.94
CA ASP A 95 -11.11 -21.24 3.24
C ASP A 95 -10.22 -21.35 1.98
N ASP A 96 -9.47 -22.44 1.90
CA ASP A 96 -8.55 -22.73 0.80
C ASP A 96 -9.25 -22.77 -0.57
N ALA A 97 -10.51 -23.20 -0.63
CA ALA A 97 -11.29 -23.22 -1.86
C ALA A 97 -11.60 -21.81 -2.38
N TRP A 98 -11.82 -20.83 -1.48
CA TRP A 98 -12.06 -19.44 -1.88
C TRP A 98 -10.77 -18.78 -2.35
N ARG A 99 -9.64 -19.14 -1.74
CA ARG A 99 -8.32 -18.69 -2.20
C ARG A 99 -7.99 -19.29 -3.57
N ALA A 100 -8.31 -20.56 -3.80
CA ALA A 100 -8.16 -21.21 -5.10
C ALA A 100 -9.01 -20.54 -6.19
N GLU A 101 -10.29 -20.21 -5.89
CA GLU A 101 -11.17 -19.45 -6.78
C GLU A 101 -10.59 -18.08 -7.14
N LEU A 102 -10.05 -17.35 -6.15
CA LEU A 102 -9.36 -16.07 -6.39
C LEU A 102 -8.20 -16.22 -7.37
N PHE A 103 -7.32 -17.20 -7.16
CA PHE A 103 -6.14 -17.38 -8.00
C PHE A 103 -6.50 -17.82 -9.42
N ALA A 104 -7.48 -18.71 -9.58
CA ALA A 104 -7.97 -19.12 -10.89
C ALA A 104 -8.51 -17.93 -11.68
N GLU A 105 -9.41 -17.15 -11.07
CA GLU A 105 -10.05 -16.01 -11.72
C GLU A 105 -9.06 -14.85 -11.97
N ALA A 106 -8.07 -14.66 -11.09
CA ALA A 106 -6.99 -13.71 -11.30
C ALA A 106 -6.08 -14.09 -12.48
N ALA A 107 -5.77 -15.38 -12.65
CA ALA A 107 -4.96 -15.87 -13.76
C ALA A 107 -5.68 -15.71 -15.12
N ASP A 108 -7.00 -15.86 -15.14
CA ASP A 108 -7.83 -15.73 -16.34
C ASP A 108 -8.10 -14.26 -16.73
N ALA A 109 -8.05 -13.33 -15.77
CA ALA A 109 -8.26 -11.89 -15.99
C ALA A 109 -7.03 -11.19 -16.60
N ARG A 110 -6.63 -11.59 -17.81
CA ARG A 110 -5.38 -11.17 -18.49
C ARG A 110 -5.37 -9.75 -19.06
N TRP A 111 -6.51 -9.08 -19.10
CA TRP A 111 -6.64 -7.71 -19.62
C TRP A 111 -6.67 -6.66 -18.51
N VAL A 112 -6.40 -7.03 -17.26
CA VAL A 112 -6.19 -6.10 -16.14
C VAL A 112 -4.80 -6.30 -15.54
N ASN A 113 -4.28 -5.27 -14.89
CA ASN A 113 -3.07 -5.38 -14.09
C ASN A 113 -3.46 -5.60 -12.62
N ILE A 114 -3.15 -6.76 -12.06
CA ILE A 114 -3.53 -7.13 -10.69
C ILE A 114 -2.39 -6.79 -9.73
N ILE A 115 -2.76 -6.17 -8.61
CA ILE A 115 -1.86 -5.83 -7.50
C ILE A 115 -2.25 -6.69 -6.31
N LEU A 116 -1.36 -7.60 -5.90
CA LEU A 116 -1.46 -8.31 -4.62
C LEU A 116 -0.62 -7.57 -3.57
N LEU A 117 -1.22 -7.24 -2.43
CA LEU A 117 -0.54 -6.60 -1.30
C LEU A 117 -0.74 -7.43 -0.04
N THR A 118 0.33 -7.71 0.70
CA THR A 118 0.26 -8.56 1.91
C THR A 118 1.25 -8.16 2.98
N LYS A 119 0.95 -8.52 4.24
CA LYS A 119 1.93 -8.52 5.35
C LYS A 119 2.46 -9.93 5.68
N ARG A 120 2.04 -10.95 4.92
CA ARG A 120 2.31 -12.38 5.19
C ARG A 120 3.23 -12.98 4.14
N GLY A 121 4.33 -12.31 3.84
CA GLY A 121 5.26 -12.75 2.79
C GLY A 121 5.75 -14.20 2.91
N VAL A 122 5.84 -14.73 4.12
CA VAL A 122 6.21 -16.13 4.41
C VAL A 122 5.24 -17.17 3.83
N ASN A 123 3.99 -16.77 3.58
CA ASN A 123 2.94 -17.66 3.10
C ASN A 123 2.86 -17.73 1.58
N VAL A 124 3.46 -16.76 0.85
CA VAL A 124 3.26 -16.59 -0.60
C VAL A 124 3.53 -17.89 -1.34
N ALA A 125 4.74 -18.43 -1.23
CA ALA A 125 5.14 -19.65 -1.93
C ALA A 125 4.43 -20.92 -1.46
N LYS A 126 3.77 -20.90 -0.29
CA LYS A 126 3.00 -22.05 0.23
C LYS A 126 1.55 -22.04 -0.25
N MET A 127 1.02 -20.86 -0.57
CA MET A 127 -0.41 -20.65 -0.80
C MET A 127 -0.76 -20.31 -2.25
N VAL A 128 0.20 -19.93 -3.08
CA VAL A 128 -0.05 -19.79 -4.53
C VAL A 128 -0.27 -21.17 -5.17
N PRO A 129 -1.02 -21.26 -6.29
CA PRO A 129 -1.14 -22.50 -7.04
C PRO A 129 0.22 -23.04 -7.47
N ALA A 130 0.37 -24.36 -7.52
CA ALA A 130 1.62 -24.99 -7.98
C ALA A 130 2.07 -24.49 -9.37
N SER A 131 1.13 -24.22 -10.26
CA SER A 131 1.41 -23.67 -11.60
C SER A 131 2.07 -22.29 -11.58
N TRP A 132 1.92 -21.51 -10.51
CA TRP A 132 2.55 -20.21 -10.36
C TRP A 132 3.97 -20.28 -9.82
N LEU A 133 4.41 -21.44 -9.29
CA LEU A 133 5.77 -21.60 -8.77
C LEU A 133 6.81 -21.51 -9.88
N ASP A 134 6.48 -22.02 -11.08
CA ASP A 134 7.35 -22.00 -12.25
C ASP A 134 6.88 -21.03 -13.34
N ASN A 135 5.64 -20.50 -13.25
CA ASN A 135 5.05 -19.64 -14.28
C ASN A 135 4.09 -18.61 -13.66
N TRP A 136 4.64 -17.64 -12.94
CA TRP A 136 3.87 -16.55 -12.37
C TRP A 136 3.19 -15.70 -13.48
N PRO A 137 1.89 -15.37 -13.38
CA PRO A 137 1.21 -14.60 -14.41
C PRO A 137 1.78 -13.18 -14.59
N LYS A 138 2.12 -12.82 -15.83
CA LYS A 138 2.84 -11.58 -16.17
C LYS A 138 2.09 -10.28 -15.84
N HIS A 139 0.76 -10.35 -15.70
CA HIS A 139 -0.10 -9.21 -15.38
C HIS A 139 -0.35 -9.05 -13.87
N ILE A 140 0.29 -9.86 -13.02
CA ILE A 140 0.07 -9.87 -11.56
C ILE A 140 1.38 -9.52 -10.85
N GLY A 141 1.38 -8.41 -10.11
CA GLY A 141 2.51 -8.05 -9.24
C GLY A 141 2.25 -8.35 -7.77
N LEU A 142 3.34 -8.35 -7.00
CA LEU A 142 3.32 -8.60 -5.56
C LEU A 142 3.98 -7.46 -4.81
N MET A 143 3.30 -6.99 -3.78
CA MET A 143 3.80 -5.98 -2.88
C MET A 143 3.73 -6.46 -1.43
N PHE A 144 4.70 -6.02 -0.64
CA PHE A 144 4.63 -6.17 0.81
C PHE A 144 4.32 -4.83 1.46
N SER A 145 3.41 -4.85 2.43
CA SER A 145 3.28 -3.73 3.35
C SER A 145 4.34 -3.85 4.44
N VAL A 146 5.06 -2.77 4.68
CA VAL A 146 6.07 -2.68 5.76
C VAL A 146 5.83 -1.39 6.53
N THR A 147 5.69 -1.45 7.85
CA THR A 147 5.38 -0.26 8.66
C THR A 147 6.54 0.18 9.55
N SER A 148 7.64 -0.57 9.50
CA SER A 148 8.82 -0.39 10.34
C SER A 148 10.12 -0.79 9.64
N GLN A 149 11.25 -0.27 10.12
CA GLN A 149 12.60 -0.71 9.73
C GLN A 149 12.78 -2.20 10.00
N ARG A 150 12.30 -2.69 11.16
CA ARG A 150 12.35 -4.13 11.48
C ARG A 150 11.59 -4.98 10.46
N GLU A 151 10.41 -4.54 10.03
CA GLU A 151 9.66 -5.22 8.97
C GLU A 151 10.38 -5.10 7.62
N ALA A 152 10.91 -3.93 7.28
CA ALA A 152 11.65 -3.72 6.04
C ALA A 152 12.88 -4.63 5.94
N ASP A 153 13.69 -4.73 6.99
CA ASP A 153 14.85 -5.63 7.06
C ASP A 153 14.45 -7.10 6.95
N ARG A 154 13.32 -7.48 7.54
CA ARG A 154 12.81 -8.86 7.50
C ARG A 154 12.23 -9.25 6.13
N ASP A 155 11.44 -8.36 5.54
CA ASP A 155 10.52 -8.71 4.45
C ASP A 155 11.01 -8.29 3.08
N THR A 156 11.80 -7.22 2.98
CA THR A 156 12.34 -6.76 1.68
C THR A 156 13.25 -7.83 1.04
N PRO A 157 14.21 -8.44 1.76
CA PRO A 157 15.01 -9.53 1.19
C PRO A 157 14.15 -10.73 0.75
N ARG A 158 13.09 -11.04 1.49
CA ARG A 158 12.15 -12.11 1.13
C ARG A 158 11.39 -11.79 -0.15
N LEU A 159 10.94 -10.55 -0.32
CA LEU A 159 10.24 -10.15 -1.54
C LEU A 159 11.15 -10.23 -2.78
N ILE A 160 12.42 -9.86 -2.62
CA ILE A 160 13.44 -9.97 -3.67
C ILE A 160 13.72 -11.44 -4.02
N ASP A 161 13.87 -12.32 -3.02
CA ASP A 161 14.01 -13.77 -3.23
C ASP A 161 12.80 -14.33 -4.00
N LEU A 162 11.58 -13.98 -3.59
CA LEU A 162 10.37 -14.41 -4.28
C LEU A 162 10.37 -13.96 -5.75
N LYS A 163 10.74 -12.70 -6.03
CA LYS A 163 10.84 -12.19 -7.42
C LYS A 163 11.76 -13.04 -8.28
N GLN A 164 12.93 -13.37 -7.76
CA GLN A 164 13.92 -14.16 -8.48
C GLN A 164 13.46 -15.61 -8.67
N ARG A 165 12.97 -16.24 -7.59
CA ARG A 165 12.62 -17.66 -7.58
C ARG A 165 11.33 -17.97 -8.34
N LEU A 166 10.33 -17.09 -8.29
CA LEU A 166 9.02 -17.29 -8.92
C LEU A 166 8.86 -16.52 -10.24
N GLY A 167 9.87 -15.75 -10.66
CA GLY A 167 9.81 -14.97 -11.91
C GLY A 167 8.75 -13.86 -11.90
N LEU A 168 8.53 -13.19 -10.77
CA LEU A 168 7.53 -12.12 -10.70
C LEU A 168 7.87 -10.97 -11.66
N PRO A 169 6.87 -10.43 -12.40
CA PRO A 169 7.10 -9.39 -13.40
C PRO A 169 7.53 -8.07 -12.77
N TRP A 170 7.03 -7.77 -11.57
CA TRP A 170 7.42 -6.62 -10.77
C TRP A 170 7.04 -6.84 -9.29
N ILE A 171 7.77 -6.16 -8.40
CA ILE A 171 7.51 -6.13 -6.95
C ILE A 171 7.54 -4.71 -6.41
N GLY A 172 6.89 -4.49 -5.28
CA GLY A 172 6.90 -3.19 -4.61
C GLY A 172 6.77 -3.22 -3.10
N LEU A 173 7.04 -2.08 -2.49
CA LEU A 173 6.85 -1.87 -1.04
C LEU A 173 5.74 -0.85 -0.83
N SER A 174 4.80 -1.15 0.07
CA SER A 174 3.83 -0.19 0.60
C SER A 174 4.22 0.13 2.04
N LEU A 175 4.84 1.29 2.23
CA LEU A 175 5.22 1.83 3.52
C LEU A 175 4.03 2.53 4.17
N GLU A 176 2.99 1.74 4.49
CA GLU A 176 1.68 2.24 4.88
C GLU A 176 1.00 1.41 5.99
N PRO A 177 0.64 2.04 7.12
CA PRO A 177 1.13 3.35 7.55
C PRO A 177 2.64 3.32 7.83
N LEU A 178 3.37 4.38 7.51
CA LEU A 178 4.77 4.51 7.93
C LEU A 178 4.83 4.93 9.41
N LEU A 179 5.13 3.99 10.30
CA LEU A 179 5.04 4.18 11.75
C LEU A 179 6.37 4.52 12.42
N GLU A 180 7.48 4.25 11.76
CA GLU A 180 8.84 4.60 12.20
C GLU A 180 9.74 4.89 11.01
N ARG A 181 10.87 5.55 11.30
CA ARG A 181 11.91 5.82 10.30
C ARG A 181 12.35 4.52 9.63
N THR A 182 12.12 4.42 8.33
CA THR A 182 12.50 3.26 7.52
C THR A 182 13.44 3.68 6.41
N ARG A 183 14.69 3.19 6.46
CA ARG A 183 15.73 3.45 5.47
C ARG A 183 15.79 2.29 4.48
N LEU A 184 15.51 2.60 3.21
CA LEU A 184 15.63 1.64 2.12
C LEU A 184 17.08 1.54 1.67
N LYS A 185 17.65 0.33 1.71
CA LYS A 185 19.04 0.10 1.31
C LYS A 185 19.18 0.17 -0.21
N ALA A 186 20.33 0.64 -0.70
CA ALA A 186 20.56 0.85 -2.12
C ALA A 186 20.43 -0.45 -2.93
N GLU A 187 20.92 -1.56 -2.37
CA GLU A 187 20.85 -2.90 -2.94
C GLU A 187 19.42 -3.46 -2.99
N TRP A 188 18.53 -3.03 -2.08
CA TRP A 188 17.11 -3.40 -2.19
C TRP A 188 16.47 -2.69 -3.37
N LEU A 189 16.74 -1.39 -3.51
CA LEU A 189 16.20 -0.55 -4.58
C LEU A 189 16.75 -0.91 -5.96
N ASP A 190 17.77 -1.76 -6.06
CA ASP A 190 18.20 -2.37 -7.33
C ASP A 190 17.19 -3.43 -7.84
N HIS A 191 16.28 -3.89 -6.97
CA HIS A 191 15.30 -4.94 -7.29
C HIS A 191 13.83 -4.52 -7.12
N ILE A 192 13.55 -3.50 -6.30
CA ILE A 192 12.21 -2.97 -6.08
C ILE A 192 11.79 -2.06 -7.25
N ASP A 193 10.61 -2.32 -7.82
CA ASP A 193 10.11 -1.58 -8.99
C ASP A 193 9.18 -0.43 -8.61
N TRP A 194 8.62 -0.44 -7.38
CA TRP A 194 7.69 0.58 -6.92
C TRP A 194 7.68 0.74 -5.41
N VAL A 195 7.60 1.99 -4.95
CA VAL A 195 7.48 2.34 -3.54
C VAL A 195 6.27 3.23 -3.34
N ILE A 196 5.38 2.83 -2.44
CA ILE A 196 4.25 3.64 -1.97
C ILE A 196 4.53 4.05 -0.53
N VAL A 197 4.27 5.31 -0.17
CA VAL A 197 4.39 5.81 1.21
C VAL A 197 3.09 6.52 1.60
N GLY A 198 2.68 6.34 2.86
CA GLY A 198 1.46 6.99 3.36
C GLY A 198 1.35 6.96 4.88
N GLY A 199 0.76 8.01 5.43
CA GLY A 199 0.45 8.11 6.85
C GLY A 199 -0.87 7.41 7.24
N GLU A 200 -1.05 7.20 8.54
CA GLU A 200 -2.21 6.52 9.10
C GLU A 200 -3.47 7.40 9.04
N SER A 201 -4.63 6.79 8.79
CA SER A 201 -5.94 7.46 8.79
C SER A 201 -6.85 6.92 9.89
N GLY A 202 -7.85 7.71 10.31
CA GLY A 202 -8.83 7.32 11.31
C GLY A 202 -8.75 8.09 12.63
N PRO A 203 -9.65 7.81 13.58
CA PRO A 203 -9.74 8.54 14.85
C PRO A 203 -8.42 8.51 15.63
N ASP A 204 -7.74 7.37 15.63
CA ASP A 204 -6.54 7.10 16.43
C ASP A 204 -5.24 7.12 15.60
N ALA A 205 -5.28 7.75 14.42
CA ALA A 205 -4.14 7.81 13.53
C ALA A 205 -2.87 8.32 14.22
N ARG A 206 -1.77 7.58 14.03
CA ARG A 206 -0.42 7.97 14.45
C ARG A 206 0.21 8.91 13.42
N PRO A 207 0.85 10.01 13.82
CA PRO A 207 1.51 10.93 12.90
C PRO A 207 2.77 10.30 12.28
N MET A 208 3.00 10.56 11.00
CA MET A 208 4.23 10.19 10.29
C MET A 208 5.20 11.38 10.30
N HIS A 209 6.45 11.17 10.72
CA HIS A 209 7.45 12.24 10.72
C HIS A 209 7.82 12.61 9.27
N PRO A 210 7.82 13.90 8.89
CA PRO A 210 8.11 14.33 7.50
C PRO A 210 9.49 13.88 7.01
N GLU A 211 10.51 13.95 7.87
CA GLU A 211 11.86 13.48 7.54
C GLU A 211 11.93 12.02 7.10
N TRP A 212 11.05 11.14 7.59
CA TRP A 212 11.04 9.74 7.17
C TRP A 212 10.61 9.62 5.70
N LEU A 213 9.62 10.43 5.29
CA LEU A 213 9.17 10.52 3.90
C LEU A 213 10.28 11.11 3.02
N ASP A 214 10.98 12.15 3.48
CA ASP A 214 12.12 12.72 2.76
C ASP A 214 13.24 11.71 2.52
N ASP A 215 13.59 10.90 3.53
CA ASP A 215 14.60 9.86 3.40
C ASP A 215 14.22 8.83 2.33
N ILE A 216 12.97 8.35 2.35
CA ILE A 216 12.47 7.37 1.38
C ILE A 216 12.43 7.98 -0.02
N LYS A 217 11.93 9.22 -0.15
CA LYS A 217 11.90 9.96 -1.41
C LYS A 217 13.31 10.07 -1.99
N ASN A 218 14.26 10.56 -1.21
CA ASN A 218 15.64 10.75 -1.65
C ASN A 218 16.29 9.42 -2.04
N ALA A 219 16.06 8.35 -1.27
CA ALA A 219 16.56 7.02 -1.59
C ALA A 219 16.01 6.51 -2.94
N CYS A 220 14.75 6.80 -3.26
CA CYS A 220 14.11 6.41 -4.51
C CYS A 220 14.54 7.28 -5.71
N THR A 221 14.66 8.59 -5.52
CA THR A 221 14.80 9.56 -6.63
C THR A 221 16.23 10.00 -6.92
N LEU A 222 17.11 10.11 -5.92
CA LEU A 222 18.47 10.64 -6.07
C LEU A 222 19.51 9.56 -6.39
N ARG A 223 19.10 8.50 -7.08
CA ARG A 223 19.98 7.37 -7.41
C ARG A 223 20.89 7.75 -8.57
N SER A 224 22.20 7.58 -8.37
CA SER A 224 23.21 7.88 -9.40
C SER A 224 23.41 6.71 -10.37
N TYR A 225 23.74 7.02 -11.61
CA TYR A 225 24.09 6.04 -12.64
C TYR A 225 25.12 5.01 -12.11
N PRO A 226 24.96 3.70 -12.40
CA PRO A 226 24.02 3.07 -13.34
C PRO A 226 22.60 2.80 -12.81
N ARG A 227 22.32 3.22 -11.57
CA ARG A 227 21.05 2.92 -10.89
C ARG A 227 19.94 3.85 -11.37
N LYS A 228 18.79 3.28 -11.70
CA LYS A 228 17.61 4.05 -12.13
C LYS A 228 16.77 4.49 -10.94
N PRO A 229 16.14 5.68 -10.97
CA PRO A 229 15.15 6.05 -9.96
C PRO A 229 14.05 4.99 -9.83
N VAL A 230 13.59 4.76 -8.60
CA VAL A 230 12.45 3.88 -8.33
C VAL A 230 11.18 4.75 -8.28
N PRO A 231 10.14 4.43 -9.08
CA PRO A 231 8.85 5.11 -9.02
C PRO A 231 8.34 5.22 -7.58
N LEU A 232 8.03 6.45 -7.17
CA LEU A 232 7.49 6.78 -5.86
C LEU A 232 6.04 7.28 -5.99
N LEU A 233 5.15 6.67 -5.21
CA LEU A 233 3.82 7.20 -4.96
C LEU A 233 3.68 7.60 -3.50
N PHE A 234 3.54 8.90 -3.24
CA PHE A 234 3.13 9.40 -1.93
C PHE A 234 1.61 9.49 -1.90
N LYS A 235 0.98 8.57 -1.16
CA LYS A 235 -0.47 8.44 -1.16
C LYS A 235 -1.14 9.59 -0.42
N GLN A 236 -0.68 9.87 0.80
CA GLN A 236 -1.19 10.93 1.68
C GLN A 236 -0.44 11.01 3.00
N TRP A 237 -0.62 12.12 3.71
CA TRP A 237 -0.13 12.32 5.08
C TRP A 237 -0.92 11.58 6.16
N GLY A 238 -2.13 11.10 5.87
CA GLY A 238 -3.03 10.56 6.89
C GLY A 238 -3.84 11.66 7.58
N GLU A 239 -4.01 11.64 8.90
CA GLU A 239 -4.79 12.70 9.61
C GLU A 239 -3.97 13.93 10.02
N TRP A 240 -2.65 13.89 9.85
CA TRP A 240 -1.70 14.84 10.45
C TRP A 240 -0.87 15.52 9.38
N VAL A 241 -0.54 16.80 9.56
CA VAL A 241 0.46 17.50 8.74
C VAL A 241 1.50 18.19 9.62
N PRO A 242 2.72 18.39 9.12
CA PRO A 242 3.69 19.28 9.75
C PRO A 242 3.13 20.69 9.98
N GLN A 243 3.48 21.34 11.10
CA GLN A 243 2.92 22.66 11.45
C GLN A 243 3.29 23.76 10.44
N ASP A 244 4.45 23.69 9.81
CA ASP A 244 4.87 24.58 8.73
C ASP A 244 3.99 24.44 7.49
N MET A 245 3.55 23.22 7.16
CA MET A 245 2.53 22.99 6.14
C MET A 245 1.17 23.53 6.58
N PHE A 246 0.75 23.26 7.82
CA PHE A 246 -0.51 23.76 8.36
C PHE A 246 -0.62 25.29 8.24
N ARG A 247 0.44 26.03 8.57
CA ARG A 247 0.46 27.51 8.50
C ARG A 247 0.24 28.07 7.09
N LYS A 248 0.41 27.26 6.05
CA LYS A 248 0.20 27.63 4.65
C LYS A 248 -1.18 27.26 4.11
N MET A 249 -2.01 26.57 4.89
CA MET A 249 -3.36 26.17 4.47
C MET A 249 -4.34 27.34 4.58
N ASP A 250 -5.23 27.51 3.60
CA ASP A 250 -6.23 28.59 3.54
C ASP A 250 -7.16 28.65 4.77
N HIS A 251 -7.33 27.53 5.48
CA HIS A 251 -8.18 27.42 6.67
C HIS A 251 -7.40 27.32 7.98
N ALA A 252 -6.12 27.72 7.99
CA ALA A 252 -5.27 27.75 9.17
C ALA A 252 -5.74 28.81 10.19
N ARG A 253 -6.86 28.53 10.86
CA ARG A 253 -7.30 29.27 12.05
C ARG A 253 -6.37 28.92 13.22
N ASN A 254 -6.31 29.82 14.21
CA ASN A 254 -5.51 29.72 15.42
C ASN A 254 -5.23 28.26 15.85
N SER A 255 -3.97 27.82 15.74
CA SER A 255 -3.54 26.43 15.99
C SER A 255 -4.00 25.84 17.34
N LYS A 256 -4.32 26.68 18.32
CA LYS A 256 -4.87 26.29 19.64
C LYS A 256 -6.15 25.47 19.56
N SER A 257 -6.92 25.53 18.47
CA SER A 257 -8.13 24.71 18.28
C SER A 257 -7.86 23.31 17.74
N TYR A 258 -6.63 23.02 17.32
CA TYR A 258 -6.25 21.74 16.71
C TYR A 258 -5.44 20.91 17.69
N ARG A 259 -5.62 19.58 17.65
CA ARG A 259 -4.75 18.65 18.39
C ARG A 259 -3.37 18.70 17.77
N THR A 260 -2.35 18.89 18.61
CA THR A 260 -0.94 18.85 18.19
C THR A 260 -0.18 17.76 18.92
N VAL A 261 0.94 17.34 18.33
CA VAL A 261 1.91 16.43 18.95
C VAL A 261 3.30 16.78 18.45
N ASP A 262 4.27 16.82 19.36
CA ASP A 262 5.67 17.05 19.01
C ASP A 262 6.37 15.71 18.83
N LEU A 263 6.92 15.52 17.63
CA LEU A 263 7.78 14.38 17.32
C LEU A 263 9.22 14.80 17.53
N ARG A 264 10.01 13.94 18.19
CA ARG A 264 11.46 14.16 18.31
C ARG A 264 12.13 13.87 16.97
N ARG A 265 13.20 14.61 16.69
CA ARG A 265 14.05 14.35 15.53
C ARG A 265 14.74 13.00 15.68
N ASP A 266 14.54 12.11 14.72
CA ASP A 266 15.14 10.75 14.70
C ASP A 266 16.53 10.72 14.05
N GLY A 267 17.33 11.76 14.30
CA GLY A 267 18.71 11.85 13.80
C GLY A 267 18.84 11.86 12.27
N ASN A 268 17.94 12.52 11.54
CA ASN A 268 18.18 12.78 10.12
C ASN A 268 19.22 13.87 9.92
N ALA A 269 20.37 13.57 9.33
CA ALA A 269 21.42 14.55 9.02
C ALA A 269 20.96 15.58 7.98
N PHE A 270 19.98 15.23 7.13
CA PHE A 270 19.40 16.09 6.09
C PHE A 270 18.10 16.75 6.51
N SER A 271 17.82 16.82 7.82
CA SER A 271 16.63 17.50 8.33
C SER A 271 16.58 18.93 7.79
N ILE A 272 15.44 19.28 7.18
CA ILE A 272 15.15 20.65 6.76
C ILE A 272 14.79 21.55 7.93
N THR A 273 14.61 21.00 9.15
CA THR A 273 14.34 21.76 10.36
C THR A 273 15.55 21.69 11.30
N ASN A 274 16.14 22.84 11.64
CA ASN A 274 17.20 22.90 12.67
C ASN A 274 16.66 22.69 14.10
N LEU A 275 15.40 22.31 14.25
CA LEU A 275 14.73 22.09 15.53
C LEU A 275 14.91 20.63 15.98
N GLY A 276 15.02 20.42 17.30
CA GLY A 276 15.08 19.08 17.89
C GLY A 276 13.74 18.33 17.82
N THR A 277 12.67 19.01 17.42
CA THR A 277 11.31 18.46 17.30
C THR A 277 10.58 19.03 16.08
N VAL A 278 9.61 18.25 15.58
CA VAL A 278 8.64 18.66 14.58
C VAL A 278 7.24 18.59 15.19
N THR A 279 6.53 19.72 15.24
CA THR A 279 5.13 19.75 15.66
C THR A 279 4.23 19.30 14.51
N MET A 280 3.40 18.29 14.76
CA MET A 280 2.37 17.80 13.86
C MET A 280 0.99 18.32 14.31
N VAL A 281 0.15 18.69 13.35
CA VAL A 281 -1.20 19.21 13.58
C VAL A 281 -2.23 18.27 12.96
N ARG A 282 -3.24 17.85 13.74
CA ARG A 282 -4.31 16.96 13.25
C ARG A 282 -5.36 17.75 12.50
N VAL A 283 -5.30 17.74 11.18
CA VAL A 283 -6.18 18.53 10.30
C VAL A 283 -7.30 17.70 9.67
N GLY A 284 -7.22 16.37 9.78
CA GLY A 284 -8.16 15.45 9.14
C GLY A 284 -7.68 14.99 7.77
N LYS A 285 -7.97 13.74 7.40
CA LYS A 285 -7.52 13.11 6.14
C LYS A 285 -7.68 14.00 4.89
N LYS A 286 -8.87 14.57 4.71
CA LYS A 286 -9.19 15.37 3.53
C LYS A 286 -8.31 16.62 3.43
N ALA A 287 -8.05 17.29 4.55
CA ALA A 287 -7.24 18.51 4.58
C ALA A 287 -5.74 18.22 4.53
N ALA A 288 -5.30 17.07 5.08
CA ALA A 288 -3.89 16.70 5.08
C ALA A 288 -3.37 16.40 3.68
N GLY A 289 -4.19 15.76 2.84
CA GLY A 289 -3.92 15.58 1.42
C GLY A 289 -2.66 14.75 1.15
N ARG A 290 -2.14 14.90 -0.07
CA ARG A 290 -1.03 14.11 -0.63
C ARG A 290 0.09 14.93 -1.24
N GLU A 291 0.06 16.23 -1.01
CA GLU A 291 1.14 17.10 -1.44
C GLU A 291 2.27 17.08 -0.42
N MET A 292 3.48 16.90 -0.91
CA MET A 292 4.70 17.06 -0.16
C MET A 292 5.35 18.37 -0.59
N TYR A 293 5.24 19.41 0.25
CA TYR A 293 5.78 20.74 -0.03
C TYR A 293 5.32 21.32 -1.39
N GLY A 294 4.05 21.12 -1.75
CA GLY A 294 3.46 21.60 -3.01
C GLY A 294 3.77 20.73 -4.23
N THR A 295 4.35 19.54 -4.05
CA THR A 295 4.60 18.57 -5.12
C THR A 295 3.86 17.26 -4.84
N GLU A 296 3.16 16.73 -5.84
CA GLU A 296 2.60 15.38 -5.80
C GLU A 296 3.59 14.36 -6.39
N TYR A 297 3.67 13.20 -5.75
CA TYR A 297 4.47 12.06 -6.24
C TYR A 297 3.49 10.94 -6.56
N LEU A 298 3.14 10.77 -7.84
CA LEU A 298 2.11 9.82 -8.31
C LEU A 298 2.66 8.86 -9.38
N GLN A 299 3.91 8.43 -9.20
CA GLN A 299 4.60 7.62 -10.21
C GLN A 299 4.20 6.15 -10.08
N PHE A 300 4.16 5.46 -11.22
CA PHE A 300 3.87 4.03 -11.33
C PHE A 300 5.05 3.30 -11.97
N PRO A 301 5.25 2.00 -11.68
CA PRO A 301 6.20 1.17 -12.40
C PRO A 301 5.75 1.00 -13.85
N LYS A 302 6.71 0.83 -14.76
CA LYS A 302 6.44 0.62 -16.19
C LYS A 302 5.47 -0.54 -16.46
N ALA A 303 5.49 -1.57 -15.61
CA ALA A 303 4.59 -2.72 -15.73
C ALA A 303 3.11 -2.39 -15.47
N LEU A 304 2.82 -1.23 -14.84
CA LEU A 304 1.48 -0.73 -14.58
C LEU A 304 1.11 0.50 -15.43
N SER A 305 2.06 1.02 -16.21
CA SER A 305 1.89 2.21 -17.05
C SER A 305 1.33 1.87 -18.41
#